data_AF-A0A330GTK1-F1
#
_entry.id   AF-A0A330GTK1-F1
#
_cell.length_a   1.000
_cell.length_b   1.000
_cell.length_c   1.000
_cell.angle_alpha   90.00
_cell.angle_beta   90.00
_cell.angle_gamma   90.00
#
_symmetry.space_group_name_H-M   'P 1'
#
loop_
_entity.id
_entity.type
_entity.pdbx_description
1 polymer ?
#
loop_
_entity_poly.entity_id
_entity_poly.type
_entity_poly.pdbx_seq_one_letter_code
_entity_poly.pdbx_strand_id
1 'polypeptide(L)'
;MSGVVLDETNLSSEIFDGEVVAVNFATGKYYGMRGSAQLIWEMLREPVDPAMIETALRTGYPDLDDDDVASVQRFIDLLVEEGILQPASPIASPKLPDISGRASFMRPELEIHTDLQELIALDPIHDVDPGGGWPLRRELGDS
;
A
#
# COMPACT_ATOMS: atom_id res chain seq x y z
N MET A 1 15.58 11.71 13.99
CA MET A 1 14.89 10.42 14.04
C MET A 1 15.50 9.55 12.94
N SER A 2 15.45 8.23 13.05
CA SER A 2 15.92 7.35 11.96
C SER A 2 14.87 7.36 10.85
N GLY A 3 15.30 7.43 9.59
CA GLY A 3 14.39 7.30 8.45
C GLY A 3 13.90 5.87 8.28
N VAL A 4 12.91 5.70 7.42
CA VAL A 4 12.31 4.39 7.08
C VAL A 4 12.17 4.25 5.56
N VAL A 5 12.17 3.02 5.07
CA VAL A 5 11.94 2.67 3.67
C VAL A 5 11.25 1.30 3.57
N LEU A 6 10.53 1.05 2.48
CA LEU A 6 9.95 -0.27 2.19
C LEU A 6 11.03 -1.36 2.08
N ASP A 7 10.77 -2.54 2.65
CA ASP A 7 11.61 -3.73 2.46
C ASP A 7 11.38 -4.36 1.08
N GLU A 8 11.83 -3.71 0.01
CA GLU A 8 11.66 -4.22 -1.36
C GLU A 8 12.30 -5.60 -1.61
N THR A 9 13.09 -6.13 -0.67
CA THR A 9 13.66 -7.48 -0.77
C THR A 9 12.61 -8.55 -0.49
N ASN A 10 11.78 -8.34 0.54
CA ASN A 10 10.77 -9.32 0.96
C ASN A 10 9.33 -8.89 0.63
N LEU A 11 9.15 -7.70 0.08
CA LEU A 11 7.85 -7.11 -0.15
C LEU A 11 7.55 -7.00 -1.65
N SER A 12 6.38 -7.50 -2.06
CA SER A 12 5.77 -7.16 -3.33
C SER A 12 4.49 -6.36 -3.08
N SER A 13 4.21 -5.35 -3.89
CA SER A 13 2.98 -4.57 -3.75
C SER A 13 2.44 -4.08 -5.08
N GLU A 14 1.13 -3.92 -5.15
CA GLU A 14 0.41 -3.34 -6.27
C GLU A 14 -0.56 -2.27 -5.76
N ILE A 15 -0.79 -1.26 -6.60
CA ILE A 15 -1.77 -0.21 -6.33
C ILE A 15 -2.89 -0.36 -7.34
N PHE A 16 -4.11 -0.53 -6.86
CA PHE A 16 -5.31 -0.61 -7.70
C PHE A 16 -6.46 0.13 -7.04
N ASP A 17 -7.24 0.87 -7.84
CA ASP A 17 -8.43 1.62 -7.41
C ASP A 17 -8.28 2.44 -6.10
N GLY A 18 -7.11 3.03 -5.87
CA GLY A 18 -6.86 3.84 -4.68
C GLY A 18 -6.36 3.07 -3.45
N GLU A 19 -6.17 1.75 -3.59
CA GLU A 19 -5.78 0.84 -2.50
C GLU A 19 -4.41 0.23 -2.78
N VAL A 20 -3.71 -0.12 -1.71
CA VAL A 20 -2.45 -0.87 -1.79
C VAL A 20 -2.70 -2.28 -1.33
N VAL A 21 -2.30 -3.25 -2.14
CA VAL A 21 -2.17 -4.64 -1.71
C VAL A 21 -0.71 -5.01 -1.68
N ALA A 22 -0.28 -5.59 -0.58
CA ALA A 22 1.11 -6.00 -0.38
C ALA A 22 1.23 -7.43 0.15
N VAL A 23 2.33 -8.08 -0.22
CA VAL A 23 2.71 -9.42 0.22
C VAL A 23 4.08 -9.34 0.87
N ASN A 24 4.22 -9.80 2.12
CA ASN A 24 5.52 -9.96 2.77
C ASN A 24 5.92 -11.43 2.75
N PHE A 25 6.89 -11.78 1.91
CA PHE A 25 7.38 -13.15 1.71
C PHE A 25 8.15 -13.69 2.91
N ALA A 26 8.69 -12.83 3.79
CA ALA A 26 9.39 -13.27 5.00
C ALA A 26 8.40 -13.75 6.07
N THR A 27 7.23 -13.14 6.17
CA THR A 27 6.20 -13.49 7.16
C THR A 27 5.09 -14.37 6.59
N GLY A 28 4.92 -14.40 5.25
CA GLY A 28 3.81 -15.05 4.57
C GLY A 28 2.47 -14.34 4.72
N LYS A 29 2.48 -13.09 5.25
CA LYS A 29 1.28 -12.28 5.45
C LYS A 29 0.97 -11.40 4.23
N TYR A 30 -0.30 -11.06 4.14
CA TYR A 30 -0.84 -10.17 3.11
C TYR A 30 -1.51 -8.97 3.75
N TYR A 31 -1.50 -7.85 3.04
CA TYR A 31 -1.97 -6.58 3.57
C TYR A 31 -2.84 -5.87 2.55
N GLY A 32 -3.98 -5.37 3.01
CA GLY A 32 -4.80 -4.40 2.29
C GLY A 32 -4.70 -3.03 2.96
N MET A 33 -4.59 -1.96 2.18
CA MET A 33 -4.44 -0.61 2.73
C MET A 33 -5.29 0.39 1.96
N ARG A 34 -6.04 1.20 2.71
CA ARG A 34 -7.06 2.13 2.19
C ARG A 34 -6.90 3.53 2.77
N GLY A 35 -7.75 4.46 2.31
CA GLY A 35 -7.75 5.84 2.79
C GLY A 35 -6.50 6.59 2.32
N SER A 36 -5.83 7.32 3.21
CA SER A 36 -4.55 7.98 2.90
C SER A 36 -3.37 7.02 2.82
N ALA A 37 -3.56 5.70 3.03
CA ALA A 37 -2.47 4.75 3.07
C ALA A 37 -1.71 4.66 1.73
N GLN A 38 -2.40 4.68 0.58
CA GLN A 38 -1.73 4.71 -0.73
C GLN A 38 -0.79 5.90 -0.87
N LEU A 39 -1.25 7.08 -0.44
CA LEU A 39 -0.47 8.31 -0.52
C LEU A 39 0.80 8.21 0.36
N ILE A 40 0.66 7.69 1.58
CA ILE A 40 1.78 7.46 2.49
C ILE A 40 2.73 6.40 1.90
N TRP A 41 2.18 5.34 1.32
CA TRP A 41 2.93 4.27 0.65
C TRP A 41 3.83 4.80 -0.46
N GLU A 42 3.33 5.70 -1.30
CA GLU A 42 4.11 6.35 -2.35
C GLU A 42 5.30 7.14 -1.79
N MET A 43 5.15 7.80 -0.64
CA MET A 43 6.24 8.52 0.04
C MET A 43 7.30 7.59 0.64
N LEU A 44 6.91 6.37 1.03
CA LEU A 44 7.80 5.38 1.65
C LEU A 44 8.67 4.61 0.65
N ARG A 45 8.47 4.82 -0.66
CA ARG A 45 9.29 4.23 -1.75
C ARG A 45 10.74 4.74 -1.76
N GLU A 46 10.99 5.91 -1.18
CA GLU A 46 12.33 6.43 -0.96
C GLU A 46 12.59 6.57 0.56
N PRO A 47 13.84 6.42 1.03
CA PRO A 47 14.15 6.59 2.45
C PRO A 47 13.71 7.95 3.01
N VAL A 48 12.73 7.96 3.90
CA VAL A 48 12.07 9.19 4.35
C VAL A 48 12.02 9.26 5.88
N ASP A 49 12.14 10.47 6.44
CA ASP A 49 11.85 10.71 7.85
C ASP A 49 10.32 10.82 8.02
N PRO A 50 9.68 10.04 8.91
CA PRO A 50 8.24 10.14 9.18
C PRO A 50 7.73 11.57 9.41
N ALA A 51 8.55 12.46 9.98
CA ALA A 51 8.18 13.87 10.16
C ALA A 51 7.98 14.63 8.83
N MET A 52 8.65 14.20 7.75
CA MET A 52 8.43 14.77 6.40
C MET A 52 7.10 14.33 5.81
N ILE A 53 6.66 13.10 6.10
CA ILE A 53 5.33 12.60 5.70
C ILE A 53 4.24 13.44 6.38
N GLU A 54 4.35 13.66 7.70
CA GLU A 54 3.42 14.52 8.43
C GLU A 54 3.38 15.94 7.84
N THR A 55 4.55 16.53 7.60
CA THR A 55 4.66 17.89 7.02
C THR A 55 4.00 17.98 5.65
N ALA A 56 4.19 16.95 4.81
CA ALA A 56 3.51 16.86 3.52
C ALA A 56 2.00 16.84 3.72
N LEU A 57 1.48 15.92 4.54
CA LEU A 57 0.04 15.78 4.79
C LEU A 57 -0.59 17.08 5.31
N ARG A 58 0.04 17.76 6.28
CA ARG A 58 -0.45 19.07 6.77
C ARG A 58 -0.45 20.16 5.71
N THR A 59 0.45 20.08 4.72
CA THR A 59 0.47 21.02 3.59
C THR A 59 -0.66 20.74 2.60
N GLY A 60 -0.97 19.46 2.35
CA GLY A 60 -2.03 19.05 1.42
C GLY A 60 -3.45 19.09 2.00
N TYR A 61 -3.58 18.92 3.32
CA TYR A 61 -4.86 18.86 4.03
C TYR A 61 -4.90 19.94 5.12
N PRO A 62 -5.43 21.14 4.84
CA PRO A 62 -5.46 22.25 5.80
C PRO A 62 -6.27 21.97 7.07
N ASP A 63 -7.24 21.05 6.98
CA ASP A 63 -8.14 20.68 8.06
C ASP A 63 -7.64 19.48 8.89
N LEU A 64 -6.41 19.01 8.67
CA LEU A 64 -5.84 17.86 9.38
C LEU A 64 -5.65 18.17 10.88
N ASP A 65 -6.33 17.42 11.74
CA ASP A 65 -6.23 17.58 13.19
C ASP A 65 -5.12 16.70 13.82
N ASP A 66 -4.93 16.83 15.14
CA ASP A 66 -3.89 16.09 15.85
C ASP A 66 -4.22 14.58 15.98
N ASP A 67 -5.51 14.20 15.97
CA ASP A 67 -5.93 12.80 16.01
C ASP A 67 -5.64 12.10 14.67
N ASP A 68 -5.81 12.82 13.57
CA ASP A 68 -5.47 12.41 12.21
C ASP A 68 -3.97 12.21 12.07
N VAL A 69 -3.15 13.15 12.55
CA VAL A 69 -1.69 12.97 12.58
C VAL A 69 -1.27 11.79 13.45
N ALA A 70 -1.89 11.63 14.62
CA ALA A 70 -1.62 10.48 15.47
C ALA A 70 -2.02 9.16 14.79
N SER A 71 -3.04 9.15 13.92
CA SER A 71 -3.42 7.97 13.14
C SER A 71 -2.36 7.60 12.09
N VAL A 72 -1.73 8.59 11.46
CA VAL A 72 -0.63 8.37 10.51
C VAL A 72 0.59 7.80 11.21
N GLN A 73 0.95 8.33 12.38
CA GLN A 73 2.07 7.79 13.15
C GLN A 73 1.82 6.34 13.56
N ARG A 74 0.62 6.02 14.08
CA ARG A 74 0.25 4.64 14.41
C ARG A 74 0.31 3.71 13.21
N PHE A 75 -0.12 4.18 12.04
CA PHE A 75 -0.03 3.41 10.80
C PHE A 75 1.42 3.10 10.41
N ILE A 76 2.31 4.10 10.45
CA ILE A 76 3.74 3.89 10.18
C ILE A 76 4.36 2.91 11.19
N ASP A 77 4.01 3.03 12.48
CA ASP A 77 4.48 2.12 13.52
C ASP A 77 4.04 0.68 13.25
N LEU A 78 2.78 0.46 12.85
CA LEU A 78 2.27 -0.86 12.44
C LEU A 78 3.04 -1.44 11.24
N LEU A 79 3.38 -0.62 10.24
CA LEU A 79 4.17 -1.08 9.10
C LEU A 79 5.59 -1.51 9.52
N VAL A 80 6.18 -0.85 10.53
CA VAL A 80 7.47 -1.26 11.10
C VAL A 80 7.32 -2.58 11.87
N GLU A 81 6.27 -2.72 12.70
CA GLU A 81 5.99 -3.93 13.47
C GLU A 81 5.74 -5.16 12.56
N GLU A 82 5.04 -4.95 11.45
CA GLU A 82 4.76 -5.99 10.44
C GLU A 82 5.95 -6.28 9.50
N GLY A 83 7.11 -5.62 9.73
CA GLY A 83 8.32 -5.82 8.95
C GLY A 83 8.19 -5.37 7.48
N ILE A 84 7.25 -4.47 7.20
CA ILE A 84 7.06 -3.86 5.88
C ILE A 84 8.08 -2.73 5.69
N LEU A 85 8.39 -2.01 6.77
CA LEU A 85 9.38 -0.94 6.78
C LEU A 85 10.66 -1.35 7.50
N GLN A 86 11.80 -0.88 6.98
CA GLN A 86 13.11 -1.04 7.60
C GLN A 86 13.75 0.32 7.90
N PRO A 87 14.60 0.41 8.94
CA PRO A 87 15.38 1.61 9.20
C PRO A 87 16.31 1.95 8.04
N ALA A 88 16.34 3.22 7.65
CA ALA A 88 17.23 3.72 6.61
C ALA A 88 17.73 5.14 6.94
N SER A 89 18.85 5.52 6.34
CA SER A 89 19.27 6.92 6.35
C SER A 89 18.34 7.71 5.44
N PRO A 90 17.58 8.70 5.96
CA PRO A 90 16.66 9.46 5.14
C PRO A 90 17.44 10.29 4.12
N ILE A 91 16.89 10.42 2.91
CA ILE A 91 17.44 11.35 1.92
C ILE A 91 16.99 12.78 2.24
N ALA A 92 17.82 13.76 1.92
CA ALA A 92 17.56 15.17 2.29
C ALA A 92 16.33 15.77 1.60
N SER A 93 15.89 15.20 0.48
CA SER A 93 14.78 15.71 -0.34
C SER A 93 14.12 14.56 -1.09
N PRO A 94 13.32 13.72 -0.41
CA PRO A 94 12.57 12.66 -1.07
C PRO A 94 11.53 13.26 -2.01
N LYS A 95 11.21 12.52 -3.08
CA LYS A 95 10.13 12.90 -3.98
C LYS A 95 8.79 12.67 -3.28
N LEU A 96 8.22 13.76 -2.78
CA LEU A 96 6.87 13.75 -2.24
C LEU A 96 5.86 14.02 -3.37
N PRO A 97 4.75 13.28 -3.43
CA PRO A 97 3.69 13.53 -4.40
C PRO A 97 3.03 14.89 -4.16
N ASP A 98 2.60 15.55 -5.24
CA ASP A 98 1.78 16.75 -5.11
C ASP A 98 0.36 16.35 -4.66
N ILE A 99 -0.03 16.89 -3.52
CA ILE A 99 -1.28 16.59 -2.82
C ILE A 99 -2.21 17.80 -2.76
N SER A 100 -1.86 18.86 -3.48
CA SER A 100 -2.66 20.08 -3.61
C SER A 100 -4.03 19.75 -4.23
N GLY A 101 -5.12 20.08 -3.52
CA GLY A 101 -6.48 19.93 -4.04
C GLY A 101 -7.03 18.50 -4.02
N ARG A 102 -6.45 17.59 -3.23
CA ARG A 102 -7.10 16.29 -2.93
C ARG A 102 -8.41 16.49 -2.15
N ALA A 103 -9.26 15.46 -2.22
CA ALA A 103 -10.49 15.38 -1.41
C ALA A 103 -10.18 15.38 0.10
N SER A 104 -11.20 15.33 0.95
CA SER A 104 -11.01 15.26 2.40
C SER A 104 -10.08 14.12 2.81
N PHE A 105 -9.26 14.37 3.82
CA PHE A 105 -8.38 13.37 4.40
C PHE A 105 -9.21 12.18 4.93
N MET A 106 -8.77 10.97 4.62
CA MET A 106 -9.28 9.73 5.20
C MET A 106 -8.12 9.05 5.89
N ARG A 107 -8.32 8.60 7.13
CA ARG A 107 -7.26 7.97 7.92
C ARG A 107 -6.68 6.75 7.20
N PRO A 108 -5.39 6.47 7.34
CA PRO A 108 -4.80 5.28 6.76
C PRO A 108 -5.28 4.05 7.52
N GLU A 109 -5.69 3.04 6.77
CA GLU A 109 -6.13 1.75 7.30
C GLU A 109 -5.19 0.64 6.85
N LEU A 110 -4.97 -0.34 7.73
CA LEU A 110 -4.17 -1.54 7.46
C LEU A 110 -4.99 -2.77 7.84
N GLU A 111 -5.36 -3.56 6.83
CA GLU A 111 -5.95 -4.88 6.97
C GLU A 111 -4.83 -5.93 6.88
N ILE A 112 -4.80 -6.90 7.80
CA ILE A 112 -3.77 -7.95 7.87
C ILE A 112 -4.43 -9.32 7.69
N HIS A 113 -4.01 -10.03 6.67
CA HIS A 113 -4.47 -11.39 6.36
C HIS A 113 -3.34 -12.38 6.59
N THR A 114 -3.62 -13.42 7.37
CA THR A 114 -2.64 -14.48 7.70
C THR A 114 -2.94 -15.80 7.00
N ASP A 115 -4.08 -15.92 6.32
CA ASP A 115 -4.48 -17.06 5.51
C ASP A 115 -4.56 -16.67 4.03
N LEU A 116 -3.87 -17.43 3.18
CA LEU A 116 -3.85 -17.24 1.73
C LEU A 116 -5.26 -17.28 1.10
N GLN A 117 -6.20 -18.01 1.70
CA GLN A 117 -7.59 -18.09 1.21
C GLN A 117 -8.34 -16.75 1.30
N GLU A 118 -8.03 -15.90 2.28
CA GLU A 118 -8.69 -14.59 2.44
C GLU A 118 -8.29 -13.61 1.32
N LEU A 119 -7.06 -13.71 0.83
CA LEU A 119 -6.57 -12.85 -0.24
C LEU A 119 -7.05 -13.26 -1.63
N ILE A 120 -7.18 -14.57 -1.92
CA ILE A 120 -7.64 -15.05 -3.23
C ILE A 120 -9.04 -14.47 -3.57
N ALA A 121 -9.86 -14.17 -2.57
CA ALA A 121 -11.15 -13.51 -2.75
C ALA A 121 -11.05 -12.05 -3.26
N LEU A 122 -9.89 -11.40 -3.09
CA LEU A 122 -9.63 -10.02 -3.50
C LEU A 122 -9.00 -9.92 -4.90
N ASP A 123 -8.69 -11.05 -5.54
CA ASP A 123 -8.05 -11.08 -6.85
C ASP A 123 -9.09 -10.98 -8.00
N PRO A 124 -9.07 -9.92 -8.84
CA PRO A 124 -10.01 -9.74 -9.94
C PRO A 124 -9.94 -10.82 -11.03
N ILE A 125 -8.91 -11.69 -11.07
CA ILE A 125 -8.88 -12.83 -12.03
C ILE A 125 -9.92 -13.93 -11.75
N HIS A 126 -10.70 -13.85 -10.67
CA HIS A 126 -11.79 -14.81 -10.42
C HIS A 126 -13.05 -14.61 -11.28
N ASP A 127 -13.11 -13.58 -12.12
CA ASP A 127 -14.24 -13.32 -13.03
C ASP A 127 -14.18 -14.17 -14.33
N VAL A 128 -13.85 -15.46 -14.19
CA VAL A 128 -14.00 -16.42 -15.29
C VAL A 128 -15.40 -17.01 -15.26
N ASP A 129 -16.19 -16.71 -16.29
CA ASP A 129 -17.45 -17.39 -16.57
C ASP A 129 -17.21 -18.92 -16.49
N PRO A 130 -17.90 -19.66 -15.61
CA PRO A 130 -17.75 -21.11 -15.46
C PRO A 130 -17.91 -21.90 -16.78
N GLY A 131 -18.48 -21.27 -17.82
CA GLY A 131 -18.67 -21.84 -19.15
C GLY A 131 -17.45 -21.82 -20.09
N GLY A 132 -16.36 -21.12 -19.77
CA GLY A 132 -15.29 -20.81 -20.75
C GLY A 132 -13.87 -21.02 -20.26
N GLY A 133 -13.45 -22.26 -20.03
CA GLY A 133 -12.06 -22.58 -19.69
C GLY A 133 -11.06 -22.24 -20.81
N TRP A 134 -9.87 -21.76 -20.44
CA TRP A 134 -8.73 -21.54 -21.34
C TRP A 134 -7.83 -22.80 -21.38
N PRO A 135 -7.22 -23.15 -22.54
CA PRO A 135 -7.32 -22.52 -23.84
C PRO A 135 -8.51 -23.03 -24.65
N LEU A 136 -9.17 -22.12 -25.35
CA LEU A 136 -10.10 -22.43 -26.44
C LEU A 136 -9.30 -23.13 -27.55
N ARG A 137 -9.29 -24.47 -27.55
CA ARG A 137 -8.92 -25.23 -28.75
C ARG A 137 -9.92 -24.84 -29.83
N ARG A 138 -9.47 -24.04 -30.80
CA ARG A 138 -10.17 -23.91 -32.07
C ARG A 138 -10.11 -25.29 -32.71
N GLU A 139 -11.20 -26.04 -32.64
CA GLU A 139 -11.34 -27.26 -33.44
C GLU A 139 -11.20 -26.83 -34.90
N LEU A 140 -10.09 -27.28 -35.52
CA LEU A 140 -9.91 -27.26 -36.95
C LEU A 140 -11.04 -28.11 -37.53
N GLY A 141 -12.05 -27.46 -38.11
CA GLY A 141 -13.00 -28.14 -38.97
C GLY A 141 -12.28 -28.57 -40.24
N ASP A 142 -11.96 -29.86 -40.33
CA ASP A 142 -11.63 -30.51 -41.59
C ASP A 142 -12.83 -30.39 -42.55
N SER A 143 -12.56 -29.95 -43.78
CA SER A 143 -13.44 -30.14 -44.95
C SER A 143 -12.59 -30.27 -46.20
#